data_AF-Q824J4-F1
#
_entry.id   AF-Q824J4-F1
#
_cell.length_a   1.000
_cell.length_b   1.000
_cell.length_c   1.000
_cell.angle_alpha   90.00
_cell.angle_beta   90.00
_cell.angle_gamma   90.00
#
_symmetry.space_group_name_H-M   'P 1'
#
loop_
_entity.id
_entity.type
_entity.pdbx_description
1 polymer ?
#
loop_
_entity_poly.entity_id
_entity_poly.type
_entity_poly.pdbx_seq_one_letter_code
_entity_poly.pdbx_strand_id
1 'polypeptide(L)'
;MWFLSFIFFILSSLTLPSLPVFAEHYISEDEKFYIDRFNFSGEFPDMETMEIHAQRKKRVHLDASGDFPKLESIVYNGSFGSLRAKLTGNYPELTSLVFVCSSCKMDLDFRGQWQKNTTISVSNESEPLTLTLPKDVGVIVHTKVSTKGKVVLEGDFEKRGRGIWNKTYHNSLVGVVPITLVFEVYSGSGGVITLR
;
A
#
# COMPACT_ATOMS: atom_id res chain seq x y z
N MET A 1 28.10 -13.35 -74.81
CA MET A 1 27.16 -13.63 -73.70
C MET A 1 26.58 -12.31 -73.22
N TRP A 2 25.26 -12.21 -73.36
CA TRP A 2 24.24 -11.40 -72.67
C TRP A 2 24.39 -9.91 -72.35
N PHE A 3 23.26 -9.26 -72.60
CA PHE A 3 22.91 -7.84 -72.57
C PHE A 3 22.32 -7.41 -71.22
N LEU A 4 22.29 -6.09 -71.05
CA LEU A 4 21.66 -5.29 -70.01
C LEU A 4 20.14 -5.48 -69.82
N SER A 5 19.74 -5.35 -68.55
CA SER A 5 18.65 -4.51 -67.98
C SER A 5 17.16 -4.81 -68.23
N PHE A 6 16.40 -4.32 -67.24
CA PHE A 6 14.96 -4.04 -67.14
C PHE A 6 14.02 -5.00 -66.38
N ILE A 7 13.31 -4.32 -65.47
CA ILE A 7 12.29 -4.71 -64.49
C ILE A 7 11.01 -5.18 -65.20
N PHE A 8 10.37 -6.23 -64.66
CA PHE A 8 8.92 -6.44 -64.79
C PHE A 8 8.34 -6.97 -63.47
N PHE A 9 7.46 -6.15 -62.89
CA PHE A 9 6.51 -6.49 -61.82
C PHE A 9 5.33 -7.25 -62.45
N ILE A 10 4.96 -8.45 -61.96
CA ILE A 10 3.57 -8.94 -61.98
C ILE A 10 3.30 -9.79 -60.71
N LEU A 11 2.28 -9.35 -59.96
CA LEU A 11 1.61 -10.00 -58.83
C LEU A 11 0.98 -11.36 -59.23
N SER A 12 1.06 -12.36 -58.34
CA SER A 12 0.03 -13.40 -58.24
C SER A 12 -0.04 -14.00 -56.81
N SER A 13 -1.14 -13.66 -56.13
CA SER A 13 -1.94 -14.43 -55.15
C SER A 13 -1.26 -15.52 -54.31
N LEU A 14 -1.07 -15.34 -52.98
CA LEU A 14 -2.05 -15.65 -51.91
C LEU A 14 -2.76 -17.01 -52.06
N THR A 15 -2.36 -18.00 -51.25
CA THR A 15 -3.24 -18.71 -50.29
C THR A 15 -2.35 -19.62 -49.41
N LEU A 16 -2.16 -19.27 -48.14
CA LEU A 16 -1.76 -20.23 -47.10
C LEU A 16 -3.04 -20.84 -46.49
N PRO A 17 -3.07 -22.16 -46.19
CA PRO A 17 -4.21 -22.74 -45.50
C PRO A 17 -4.21 -22.29 -44.03
N SER A 18 -5.29 -21.64 -43.63
CA SER A 18 -5.59 -21.25 -42.26
C SER A 18 -5.78 -22.49 -41.38
N LEU A 19 -4.94 -22.65 -40.36
CA LEU A 19 -5.20 -23.56 -39.24
C LEU A 19 -6.43 -23.07 -38.47
N PRO A 20 -7.33 -23.96 -38.01
CA PRO A 20 -8.47 -23.55 -37.21
C PRO A 20 -7.97 -23.15 -35.82
N VAL A 21 -8.07 -21.85 -35.54
CA VAL A 21 -7.92 -21.28 -34.21
C VAL A 21 -9.13 -21.74 -33.39
N PHE A 22 -8.96 -22.81 -32.61
CA PHE A 22 -9.83 -23.05 -31.46
C PHE A 22 -9.52 -21.97 -30.42
N ALA A 23 -10.12 -20.80 -30.60
CA ALA A 23 -10.23 -19.80 -29.56
C ALA A 23 -11.31 -20.29 -28.59
N GLU A 24 -10.89 -21.13 -27.63
CA GLU A 24 -11.67 -21.30 -26.41
C GLU A 24 -11.90 -19.90 -25.84
N HIS A 25 -13.15 -19.46 -25.92
CA HIS A 25 -13.62 -18.28 -25.25
C HIS A 25 -13.53 -18.58 -23.76
N TYR A 26 -12.39 -18.24 -23.15
CA TYR A 26 -12.31 -18.10 -21.71
C TYR A 26 -13.19 -16.91 -21.36
N ILE A 27 -14.47 -17.17 -21.13
CA ILE A 27 -15.35 -16.27 -20.40
C ILE A 27 -14.72 -16.22 -19.02
N SER A 28 -13.85 -15.23 -18.78
CA SER A 28 -13.42 -14.91 -17.42
C SER A 28 -14.72 -14.61 -16.69
N GLU A 29 -15.11 -15.50 -15.79
CA GLU A 29 -16.15 -15.22 -14.82
C GLU A 29 -15.88 -13.81 -14.31
N ASP A 30 -16.85 -12.91 -14.48
CA ASP A 30 -16.76 -11.56 -13.99
C ASP A 30 -16.35 -11.65 -12.52
N GLU A 31 -15.07 -11.38 -12.21
CA GLU A 31 -14.53 -11.32 -10.85
C GLU A 31 -15.30 -10.19 -10.16
N LYS A 32 -16.45 -10.52 -9.57
CA LYS A 32 -17.16 -9.64 -8.66
C LYS A 32 -16.25 -9.47 -7.47
N PHE A 33 -15.45 -8.40 -7.48
CA PHE A 33 -14.60 -8.03 -6.36
C PHE A 33 -15.49 -7.78 -5.14
N TYR A 34 -15.60 -8.78 -4.27
CA TYR A 34 -16.23 -8.60 -2.97
C TYR A 34 -15.32 -7.68 -2.13
N ILE A 35 -15.93 -6.66 -1.51
CA ILE A 35 -15.23 -5.80 -0.58
C ILE A 35 -15.46 -6.40 0.81
N ASP A 36 -14.40 -6.94 1.41
CA ASP A 36 -14.41 -7.39 2.79
C ASP A 36 -14.42 -6.14 3.68
N ARG A 37 -15.53 -5.91 4.37
CA ARG A 37 -15.71 -4.76 5.28
C ARG A 37 -15.64 -5.23 6.72
N PHE A 38 -14.64 -4.77 7.45
CA PHE A 38 -14.50 -4.98 8.88
C PHE A 38 -14.85 -3.66 9.58
N ASN A 39 -15.90 -3.66 10.40
CA ASN A 39 -16.37 -2.47 11.10
C ASN A 39 -16.21 -2.66 12.62
N PHE A 40 -15.25 -1.96 13.18
CA PHE A 40 -14.93 -1.88 14.61
C PHE A 40 -15.02 -0.41 15.08
N SER A 41 -16.09 0.29 14.71
CA SER A 41 -16.38 1.66 15.18
C SER A 41 -17.05 1.76 16.56
N GLY A 42 -17.36 0.62 17.19
CA GLY A 42 -17.93 0.55 18.55
C GLY A 42 -16.88 0.48 19.67
N GLU A 43 -17.28 0.00 20.84
CA GLU A 43 -16.40 -0.20 21.99
C GLU A 43 -15.95 -1.67 22.10
N PHE A 44 -14.65 -1.89 22.29
CA PHE A 44 -14.05 -3.23 22.40
C PHE A 44 -13.12 -3.29 23.62
N PRO A 45 -13.68 -3.30 24.84
CA PRO A 45 -12.92 -3.09 26.08
C PRO A 45 -11.91 -4.18 26.40
N ASP A 46 -12.11 -5.38 25.86
CA ASP A 46 -11.31 -6.58 26.15
C ASP A 46 -10.49 -7.06 24.94
N MET A 47 -10.48 -6.33 23.83
CA MET A 47 -9.70 -6.72 22.65
C MET A 47 -8.23 -6.32 22.85
N GLU A 48 -7.36 -7.31 22.92
CA GLU A 48 -5.91 -7.12 23.10
C GLU A 48 -5.13 -7.18 21.78
N THR A 49 -5.64 -7.97 20.82
CA THR A 49 -5.01 -8.15 19.51
C THR A 49 -6.06 -8.13 18.38
N MET A 50 -5.65 -7.63 17.22
CA MET A 50 -6.46 -7.65 16.00
C MET A 50 -5.64 -8.19 14.84
N GLU A 51 -6.02 -9.34 14.29
CA GLU A 51 -5.34 -9.95 13.15
C GLU A 51 -6.29 -10.13 11.96
N ILE A 52 -5.88 -9.66 10.78
CA ILE A 52 -6.67 -9.72 9.54
C ILE A 52 -5.84 -10.37 8.43
N HIS A 53 -6.31 -11.51 7.94
CA HIS A 53 -5.70 -12.23 6.83
C HIS A 53 -6.53 -12.07 5.55
N ALA A 54 -6.02 -11.26 4.62
CA ALA A 54 -6.67 -10.93 3.36
C ALA A 54 -5.90 -11.54 2.17
N GLN A 55 -5.81 -12.87 2.15
CA GLN A 55 -5.14 -13.61 1.08
C GLN A 55 -5.94 -13.56 -0.24
N ARG A 56 -5.23 -13.63 -1.37
CA ARG A 56 -5.72 -13.49 -2.77
C ARG A 56 -6.05 -12.03 -3.13
N LYS A 57 -6.70 -11.83 -4.28
CA LYS A 57 -7.11 -10.51 -4.79
C LYS A 57 -8.34 -10.02 -4.02
N LYS A 58 -8.11 -9.27 -2.94
CA LYS A 58 -9.16 -8.76 -2.04
C LYS A 58 -9.16 -7.24 -1.96
N ARG A 59 -10.35 -6.68 -1.81
CA ARG A 59 -10.53 -5.28 -1.44
C ARG A 59 -11.00 -5.25 0.02
N VAL A 60 -10.18 -4.70 0.91
CA VAL A 60 -10.47 -4.66 2.34
C VAL A 60 -10.72 -3.23 2.76
N HIS A 61 -11.85 -3.00 3.42
CA HIS A 61 -12.10 -1.79 4.19
C HIS A 61 -12.10 -2.15 5.68
N LEU A 62 -11.11 -1.66 6.40
CA LEU A 62 -11.01 -1.76 7.85
C LEU A 62 -11.40 -0.42 8.47
N ASP A 63 -12.51 -0.38 9.19
CA ASP A 63 -12.84 0.73 10.07
C ASP A 63 -12.53 0.33 11.51
N ALA A 64 -11.44 0.86 12.06
CA ALA A 64 -11.06 0.67 13.45
C ALA A 64 -11.19 1.97 14.23
N SER A 65 -12.21 2.80 13.93
CA SER A 65 -12.42 4.10 14.58
C SER A 65 -13.10 4.05 15.96
N GLY A 66 -13.30 2.85 16.51
CA GLY A 66 -13.89 2.63 17.83
C GLY A 66 -12.97 2.93 19.01
N ASP A 67 -13.39 2.47 20.18
CA ASP A 67 -12.63 2.57 21.43
C ASP A 67 -12.01 1.22 21.80
N PHE A 68 -10.69 1.19 21.98
CA PHE A 68 -9.92 -0.03 22.23
C PHE A 68 -8.95 0.16 23.41
N PRO A 69 -9.45 0.18 24.66
CA PRO A 69 -8.65 0.51 25.82
C PRO A 69 -7.52 -0.47 26.11
N LYS A 70 -7.60 -1.73 25.64
CA LYS A 70 -6.59 -2.78 25.88
C LYS A 70 -5.87 -3.26 24.61
N LEU A 71 -6.16 -2.70 23.44
CA LEU A 71 -5.58 -3.21 22.19
C LEU A 71 -4.10 -2.86 22.12
N GLU A 72 -3.25 -3.87 22.08
CA GLU A 72 -1.79 -3.72 22.07
C GLU A 72 -1.19 -3.84 20.68
N SER A 73 -1.86 -4.59 19.79
CA SER A 73 -1.36 -4.86 18.44
C SER A 73 -2.42 -5.02 17.35
N ILE A 74 -2.09 -4.54 16.15
CA ILE A 74 -2.86 -4.77 14.91
C ILE A 74 -1.94 -5.38 13.85
N VAL A 75 -2.34 -6.50 13.27
CA VAL A 75 -1.62 -7.17 12.18
C VAL A 75 -2.55 -7.37 10.98
N TYR A 76 -2.13 -6.88 9.83
CA TYR A 76 -2.78 -7.11 8.55
C TYR A 76 -1.82 -7.80 7.58
N ASN A 77 -2.26 -8.93 7.03
CA ASN A 77 -1.53 -9.72 6.05
C ASN A 77 -2.36 -9.90 4.78
N GLY A 78 -2.04 -9.14 3.73
CA GLY A 78 -2.64 -9.24 2.40
C GLY A 78 -1.67 -9.73 1.33
N SER A 79 -2.17 -10.05 0.13
CA SER A 79 -1.30 -10.34 -1.03
C SER A 79 -1.58 -9.49 -2.27
N PHE A 80 -2.83 -9.38 -2.72
CA PHE A 80 -3.18 -8.57 -3.90
C PHE A 80 -4.46 -7.76 -3.67
N GLY A 81 -4.54 -6.56 -4.26
CA GLY A 81 -5.78 -5.77 -4.33
C GLY A 81 -5.67 -4.41 -3.66
N SER A 82 -6.51 -4.13 -2.66
CA SER A 82 -6.47 -2.84 -1.97
C SER A 82 -6.85 -2.93 -0.50
N LEU A 83 -6.17 -2.17 0.35
CA LEU A 83 -6.53 -1.94 1.74
C LEU A 83 -6.87 -0.47 1.93
N ARG A 84 -8.04 -0.20 2.51
CA ARG A 84 -8.36 1.09 3.12
C ARG A 84 -8.56 0.87 4.61
N ALA A 85 -7.70 1.46 5.44
CA ALA A 85 -7.80 1.33 6.89
C ALA A 85 -8.00 2.71 7.53
N LYS A 86 -9.01 2.81 8.38
CA LYS A 86 -9.29 3.99 9.21
C LYS A 86 -8.95 3.64 10.65
N LEU A 87 -7.78 4.08 11.10
CA LEU A 87 -7.24 3.89 12.45
C LEU A 87 -7.40 5.18 13.25
N THR A 88 -8.62 5.71 13.28
CA THR A 88 -8.94 6.99 13.93
C THR A 88 -9.63 6.80 15.29
N GLY A 89 -9.44 5.63 15.91
CA GLY A 89 -10.04 5.29 17.19
C GLY A 89 -9.25 5.82 18.38
N ASN A 90 -9.60 5.36 19.57
CA ASN A 90 -8.85 5.61 20.80
C ASN A 90 -8.00 4.38 21.17
N TYR A 91 -6.69 4.60 21.34
CA TYR A 91 -5.71 3.53 21.55
C TYR A 91 -4.76 3.85 22.72
N PRO A 92 -5.18 3.59 23.97
CA PRO A 92 -4.34 3.81 25.13
C PRO A 92 -3.12 2.88 25.20
N GLU A 93 -3.28 1.63 24.77
CA GLU A 93 -2.29 0.55 24.96
C GLU A 93 -1.58 0.10 23.66
N LEU A 94 -1.95 0.65 22.51
CA LEU A 94 -1.48 0.19 21.20
C LEU A 94 -0.03 0.60 20.95
N THR A 95 0.85 -0.40 20.83
CA THR A 95 2.29 -0.18 20.68
C THR A 95 2.85 -0.73 19.36
N SER A 96 2.11 -1.61 18.68
CA SER A 96 2.58 -2.25 17.45
C SER A 96 1.50 -2.34 16.37
N LEU A 97 1.81 -1.87 15.16
CA LEU A 97 0.99 -2.11 13.98
C LEU A 97 1.85 -2.66 12.84
N VAL A 98 1.35 -3.69 12.17
CA VAL A 98 2.05 -4.33 11.05
C VAL A 98 1.08 -4.50 9.88
N PHE A 99 1.36 -3.81 8.77
CA PHE A 99 0.62 -3.91 7.53
C PHE A 99 1.52 -4.43 6.43
N VAL A 100 1.34 -5.70 6.07
CA VAL A 100 2.11 -6.34 5.00
C VAL A 100 1.16 -6.67 3.85
N CYS A 101 1.47 -6.18 2.65
CA CYS A 101 0.89 -6.73 1.44
C CYS A 101 1.83 -6.62 0.25
N SER A 102 2.06 -7.73 -0.45
CA SER A 102 2.93 -7.76 -1.63
C SER A 102 2.50 -6.74 -2.69
N SER A 103 1.26 -6.79 -3.19
CA SER A 103 0.79 -5.92 -4.28
C SER A 103 -0.60 -5.36 -3.98
N CYS A 104 -0.71 -4.57 -2.91
CA CYS A 104 -1.93 -3.84 -2.57
C CYS A 104 -1.72 -2.33 -2.65
N LYS A 105 -2.67 -1.64 -3.29
CA LYS A 105 -2.85 -0.21 -3.03
C LYS A 105 -3.32 -0.04 -1.59
N MET A 106 -2.63 0.79 -0.82
CA MET A 106 -2.95 1.01 0.60
C MET A 106 -3.28 2.49 0.84
N ASP A 107 -4.38 2.74 1.56
CA ASP A 107 -4.78 4.05 2.07
C ASP A 107 -5.06 3.91 3.56
N LEU A 108 -4.12 4.38 4.39
CA LEU A 108 -4.10 4.17 5.83
C LEU A 108 -4.20 5.52 6.55
N ASP A 109 -5.21 5.69 7.39
CA ASP A 109 -5.47 6.90 8.16
C ASP A 109 -5.17 6.69 9.64
N PHE A 110 -4.11 7.31 10.16
CA PHE A 110 -3.60 7.15 11.53
C PHE A 110 -3.98 8.32 12.45
N ARG A 111 -4.99 9.12 12.10
CA ARG A 111 -5.42 10.28 12.92
C ARG A 111 -6.26 9.90 14.15
N GLY A 112 -5.93 8.78 14.78
CA GLY A 112 -6.52 8.33 16.05
C GLY A 112 -5.94 9.05 17.25
N GLN A 113 -6.47 8.71 18.42
CA GLN A 113 -6.02 9.22 19.71
C GLN A 113 -4.99 8.25 20.28
N TRP A 114 -3.72 8.61 20.16
CA TRP A 114 -2.58 7.82 20.60
C TRP A 114 -2.12 8.26 21.98
N GLN A 115 -2.02 7.33 22.93
CA GLN A 115 -1.55 7.63 24.30
C GLN A 115 -0.22 6.95 24.64
N LYS A 116 0.33 6.16 23.70
CA LYS A 116 1.63 5.51 23.82
C LYS A 116 2.46 5.69 22.57
N ASN A 117 3.77 5.56 22.75
CA ASN A 117 4.69 5.45 21.63
C ASN A 117 4.42 4.14 20.90
N THR A 118 4.33 4.21 19.57
CA THR A 118 3.89 3.09 18.75
C THR A 118 4.82 2.93 17.55
N THR A 119 5.16 1.69 17.23
CA THR A 119 5.89 1.35 16.01
C THR A 119 4.90 0.82 14.97
N ILE A 120 4.95 1.39 13.77
CA ILE A 120 4.06 1.06 12.65
C ILE A 120 4.92 0.60 11.48
N SER A 121 4.87 -0.68 11.16
CA SER A 121 5.52 -1.24 9.98
C SER A 121 4.54 -1.35 8.82
N VAL A 122 4.86 -0.75 7.68
CA VAL A 122 4.05 -0.83 6.47
C VAL A 122 4.92 -1.27 5.30
N SER A 123 4.58 -2.38 4.66
CA SER A 123 5.36 -2.91 3.55
C SER A 123 4.50 -3.27 2.34
N ASN A 124 4.98 -2.87 1.16
CA ASN A 124 4.50 -3.35 -0.12
C ASN A 124 5.62 -3.47 -1.16
N GLU A 125 5.31 -4.05 -2.32
CA GLU A 125 6.27 -4.16 -3.43
C GLU A 125 6.10 -3.00 -4.40
N SER A 126 5.00 -2.92 -5.14
CA SER A 126 4.90 -2.05 -6.33
C SER A 126 3.78 -1.03 -6.30
N GLU A 127 2.77 -1.22 -5.47
CA GLU A 127 1.55 -0.41 -5.50
C GLU A 127 1.70 0.92 -4.72
N PRO A 128 0.84 1.91 -4.97
CA PRO A 128 0.84 3.15 -4.19
C PRO A 128 0.45 2.90 -2.73
N LEU A 129 1.14 3.61 -1.83
CA LEU A 129 0.87 3.65 -0.40
C LEU A 129 0.63 5.09 0.03
N THR A 130 -0.54 5.37 0.59
CA THR A 130 -0.86 6.66 1.20
C THR A 130 -1.00 6.50 2.70
N LEU A 131 -0.24 7.30 3.45
CA LEU A 131 -0.31 7.40 4.91
C LEU A 131 -0.85 8.79 5.26
N THR A 132 -2.01 8.85 5.89
CA THR A 132 -2.50 10.08 6.52
C THR A 132 -2.07 10.06 7.99
N LEU A 133 -1.20 11.00 8.35
CA LEU A 133 -0.49 11.02 9.62
C LEU A 133 -1.18 11.97 10.63
N PRO A 134 -1.11 11.67 11.93
CA PRO A 134 -1.62 12.57 12.97
C PRO A 134 -0.79 13.85 13.07
N LYS A 135 -1.43 14.92 13.56
CA LYS A 135 -0.82 16.26 13.67
C LYS A 135 -0.65 16.73 15.12
N ASP A 136 -1.08 15.92 16.07
CA ASP A 136 -1.13 16.17 17.51
C ASP A 136 -0.08 15.36 18.30
N VAL A 137 0.65 14.45 17.64
CA VAL A 137 1.75 13.66 18.21
C VAL A 137 3.02 13.80 17.39
N GLY A 138 4.17 13.44 17.97
CA GLY A 138 5.42 13.32 17.23
C GLY A 138 5.30 12.22 16.18
N VAL A 139 5.78 12.47 14.96
CA VAL A 139 5.76 11.47 13.88
C VAL A 139 7.14 11.39 13.26
N ILE A 140 7.70 10.18 13.22
CA ILE A 140 8.94 9.84 12.52
C ILE A 140 8.58 8.82 11.43
N VAL A 141 8.97 9.07 10.19
CA VAL A 141 8.76 8.15 9.07
C VAL A 141 10.09 7.80 8.45
N HIS A 142 10.52 6.56 8.63
CA HIS A 142 11.63 5.94 7.92
C HIS A 142 11.09 5.27 6.65
N THR A 143 11.50 5.77 5.49
CA THR A 143 11.11 5.19 4.20
C THR A 143 12.29 4.50 3.55
N LYS A 144 12.07 3.30 3.02
CA LYS A 144 12.99 2.55 2.15
C LYS A 144 12.30 2.27 0.82
N VAL A 145 12.79 2.91 -0.24
CA VAL A 145 12.25 2.78 -1.61
C VAL A 145 13.33 2.35 -2.60
N SER A 146 12.92 1.69 -3.68
CA SER A 146 13.82 1.34 -4.80
C SER A 146 14.22 2.53 -5.67
N THR A 147 15.09 2.29 -6.66
CA THR A 147 15.49 3.24 -7.72
C THR A 147 14.34 3.85 -8.50
N LYS A 148 13.22 3.14 -8.58
CA LYS A 148 12.01 3.58 -9.29
C LYS A 148 10.96 4.20 -8.37
N GLY A 149 11.11 4.01 -7.06
CA GLY A 149 10.15 4.49 -6.06
C GLY A 149 10.30 5.97 -5.77
N LYS A 150 9.21 6.59 -5.32
CA LYS A 150 9.17 8.01 -4.95
C LYS A 150 8.49 8.17 -3.61
N VAL A 151 9.00 9.10 -2.81
CA VAL A 151 8.28 9.60 -1.64
C VAL A 151 7.77 11.00 -1.95
N VAL A 152 6.48 11.22 -1.76
CA VAL A 152 5.79 12.51 -1.91
C VAL A 152 5.36 12.96 -0.51
N LEU A 153 5.68 14.20 -0.17
CA LEU A 153 5.29 14.82 1.09
C LEU A 153 4.19 15.84 0.82
N GLU A 154 3.09 15.74 1.54
CA GLU A 154 1.98 16.68 1.55
C GLU A 154 1.87 17.28 2.96
N GLY A 155 2.75 18.22 3.31
CA GLY A 155 2.74 18.87 4.61
C GLY A 155 4.14 19.29 5.09
N ASP A 156 4.19 19.75 6.34
CA ASP A 156 5.38 20.37 6.93
C ASP A 156 6.32 19.33 7.56
N PHE A 157 6.65 18.29 6.80
CA PHE A 157 7.65 17.31 7.20
C PHE A 157 9.04 17.76 6.80
N GLU A 158 9.94 17.82 7.77
CA GLU A 158 11.35 18.03 7.51
C GLU A 158 11.99 16.70 7.08
N LYS A 159 12.85 16.75 6.06
CA LYS A 159 13.66 15.58 5.68
C LYS A 159 14.97 15.60 6.46
N ARG A 160 15.29 14.53 7.18
CA ARG A 160 16.57 14.33 7.86
C ARG A 160 17.39 13.22 7.20
N GLY A 161 18.71 13.41 7.20
CA GLY A 161 19.68 12.45 6.70
C GLY A 161 20.08 12.62 5.22
N ARG A 162 21.21 12.00 4.86
CA ARG A 162 21.86 12.09 3.53
C ARG A 162 21.80 10.75 2.77
N GLY A 163 20.62 10.13 2.72
CA GLY A 163 20.38 8.89 1.99
C GLY A 163 19.50 9.07 0.74
N ILE A 164 19.84 8.36 -0.34
CA ILE A 164 19.01 8.29 -1.56
C ILE A 164 17.87 7.28 -1.35
N TRP A 165 18.19 6.11 -0.77
CA TRP A 165 17.27 4.97 -0.57
C TRP A 165 16.50 5.02 0.75
N ASN A 166 17.22 5.35 1.82
CA ASN A 166 16.67 5.47 3.16
C ASN A 166 16.53 6.96 3.48
N LYS A 167 15.30 7.41 3.67
CA LYS A 167 14.98 8.80 4.03
C LYS A 167 14.19 8.78 5.33
N THR A 168 14.49 9.73 6.20
CA THR A 168 13.74 9.93 7.43
C THR A 168 13.02 11.26 7.35
N TYR A 169 11.75 11.27 7.73
CA TYR A 169 10.93 12.47 7.81
C TYR A 169 10.41 12.62 9.22
N HIS A 170 10.30 13.86 9.69
CA HIS A 170 9.75 14.15 11.00
C HIS A 170 8.88 15.39 10.96
N ASN A 171 7.84 15.41 11.79
CA ASN A 171 7.09 16.64 12.05
C ASN A 171 7.77 17.45 13.17
N SER A 172 7.30 18.68 13.36
CA SER A 172 7.83 19.61 14.37
C SER A 172 7.58 19.19 15.82
N LEU A 173 6.75 18.17 16.06
CA LEU A 173 6.38 17.71 17.40
C LEU A 173 7.34 16.67 17.97
N VAL A 174 8.23 16.08 17.15
CA VAL A 174 9.22 15.10 17.62
C VAL A 174 10.15 15.74 18.66
N GLY A 175 10.16 15.18 19.87
CA GLY A 175 10.91 15.70 21.02
C GLY A 175 10.27 16.89 21.75
N VAL A 176 9.10 17.36 21.27
CA VAL A 176 8.32 18.43 21.92
C VAL A 176 7.15 17.85 22.71
N VAL A 177 6.45 16.86 22.15
CA VAL A 177 5.32 16.16 22.79
C VAL A 177 5.75 14.78 23.29
N PRO A 178 5.10 14.22 24.33
CA PRO A 178 5.53 12.96 24.94
C PRO A 178 5.29 11.73 24.08
N ILE A 179 4.32 11.79 23.16
CA ILE A 179 3.93 10.65 22.32
C ILE A 179 4.57 10.78 20.94
N THR A 180 5.21 9.72 20.48
CA THR A 180 5.81 9.62 19.15
C THR A 180 5.42 8.32 18.46
N LEU A 181 4.95 8.43 17.22
CA LEU A 181 4.71 7.32 16.32
C LEU A 181 5.89 7.16 15.37
N VAL A 182 6.42 5.95 15.27
CA VAL A 182 7.55 5.61 14.40
C VAL A 182 7.07 4.70 13.29
N PHE A 183 7.13 5.18 12.06
CA PHE A 183 6.71 4.46 10.86
C PHE A 183 7.93 3.90 10.13
N GLU A 184 7.96 2.58 9.96
CA GLU A 184 8.92 1.86 9.12
C GLU A 184 8.22 1.46 7.82
N VAL A 185 8.50 2.20 6.75
CA VAL A 185 7.76 2.12 5.49
C VAL A 185 8.64 1.60 4.36
N TYR A 186 8.26 0.47 3.77
CA TYR A 186 9.01 -0.18 2.70
C TYR A 186 8.17 -0.30 1.41
N SER A 187 8.77 0.11 0.28
CA SER A 187 8.23 -0.15 -1.06
C SER A 187 9.33 -0.68 -2.00
N GLY A 188 9.26 -1.98 -2.32
CA GLY A 188 10.38 -2.73 -2.91
C GLY A 188 10.65 -2.54 -4.40
N SER A 189 9.62 -2.30 -5.21
CA SER A 189 9.66 -2.41 -6.68
C SER A 189 9.24 -1.14 -7.42
N GLY A 190 9.00 -0.04 -6.71
CA GLY A 190 8.80 1.29 -7.30
C GLY A 190 7.46 1.96 -7.01
N GLY A 191 6.76 1.56 -5.93
CA GLY A 191 5.56 2.25 -5.48
C GLY A 191 5.84 3.71 -5.09
N VAL A 192 4.78 4.51 -5.14
CA VAL A 192 4.80 5.88 -4.59
C VAL A 192 4.31 5.81 -3.15
N ILE A 193 5.12 6.30 -2.23
CA ILE A 193 4.72 6.53 -0.83
C ILE A 193 4.31 8.00 -0.71
N THR A 194 3.04 8.26 -0.41
CA THR A 194 2.54 9.60 -0.10
C THR A 194 2.34 9.73 1.40
N LEU A 195 2.99 10.73 2.00
CA LEU A 195 2.83 11.11 3.41
C LEU A 195 2.00 12.40 3.47
N ARG A 196 0.84 12.36 4.12
CA ARG A 196 -0.14 13.47 4.21
C ARG A 196 -0.50 13.80 5.66
#